data_AF-A0A1S8D397-F1
#
_entry.id   AF-A0A1S8D397-F1
#
_cell.length_a   1.000
_cell.length_b   1.000
_cell.length_c   1.000
_cell.angle_alpha   90.00
_cell.angle_beta   90.00
_cell.angle_gamma   90.00
#
_symmetry.space_group_name_H-M   'P 1'
#
loop_
_entity.id
_entity.type
_entity.pdbx_description
1 polymer ?
#
loop_
_entity_poly.entity_id
_entity_poly.type
_entity_poly.pdbx_seq_one_letter_code
_entity_poly.pdbx_strand_id
1 'polypeptide(L)'
;MLSIPASRPNAYTGSPLDRVSGRRDEADFVAAQLAREDALFVPVWRSQSLLRDNAAGEPEAVLLTPVTAEALRMTAGPAPAVMRRASAVTGVRRT
;
A
#
# COMPACT_ATOMS: atom_id res chain seq x y z
N MET A 1 -36.10 -7.49 15.98
CA MET A 1 -34.69 -7.18 15.66
C MET A 1 -34.69 -6.43 14.34
N LEU A 2 -34.47 -5.11 14.34
CA LEU A 2 -34.42 -4.31 13.11
C LEU A 2 -33.06 -4.56 12.44
N SER A 3 -33.07 -5.20 11.27
CA SER A 3 -31.87 -5.33 10.43
C SER A 3 -31.90 -4.21 9.41
N ILE A 4 -30.91 -3.32 9.44
CA ILE A 4 -30.73 -2.27 8.44
C ILE A 4 -29.66 -2.79 7.47
N PRO A 5 -30.04 -3.34 6.30
CA PRO A 5 -29.06 -3.80 5.33
C PRO A 5 -28.30 -2.59 4.75
N ALA A 6 -26.99 -2.75 4.58
CA ALA A 6 -26.18 -1.72 3.94
C ALA A 6 -26.66 -1.53 2.49
N SER A 7 -27.02 -0.30 2.13
CA SER A 7 -27.56 0.02 0.80
C SER A 7 -26.50 0.00 -0.30
N ARG A 8 -25.21 -0.09 0.07
CA ARG A 8 -24.05 -0.15 -0.83
C ARG A 8 -22.94 -1.00 -0.19
N PRO A 9 -22.10 -1.70 -0.98
CA PRO A 9 -20.89 -2.33 -0.47
C PRO A 9 -20.00 -1.29 0.20
N ASN A 10 -19.68 -1.50 1.48
CA ASN A 10 -18.73 -0.65 2.18
C ASN A 10 -17.31 -1.17 1.89
N ALA A 11 -16.53 -0.42 1.12
CA ALA A 11 -15.15 -0.78 0.80
C ALA A 11 -14.23 -0.91 2.03
N TYR A 12 -14.65 -0.38 3.18
CA TYR A 12 -13.96 -0.51 4.46
C TYR A 12 -14.40 -1.74 5.27
N THR A 13 -15.36 -2.52 4.80
CA THR A 13 -15.82 -3.78 5.41
C THR A 13 -15.42 -4.97 4.54
N GLY A 14 -14.93 -6.05 5.15
CA GLY A 14 -14.48 -7.25 4.42
C GLY A 14 -12.99 -7.27 4.07
N SER A 15 -12.19 -6.35 4.61
CA SER A 15 -10.73 -6.53 4.60
C SER A 15 -10.40 -7.76 5.46
N PRO A 16 -9.55 -8.69 4.97
CA PRO A 16 -9.10 -9.82 5.78
C PRO A 16 -8.14 -9.40 6.91
N LEU A 17 -7.76 -8.12 6.98
CA LEU A 17 -6.86 -7.59 7.99
C LEU A 17 -7.62 -7.24 9.27
N ASP A 18 -7.16 -7.80 10.39
CA ASP A 18 -7.49 -7.24 11.70
C ASP A 18 -6.79 -5.88 11.85
N ARG A 19 -7.58 -4.84 12.15
CA ARG A 19 -7.06 -3.48 12.29
C ARG A 19 -6.34 -3.25 13.62
N VAL A 20 -6.59 -4.10 14.63
CA VAL A 20 -5.99 -4.02 15.98
C VAL A 20 -5.95 -2.58 16.52
N SER A 21 -6.99 -1.79 16.23
CA SER A 21 -6.93 -0.32 16.37
C SER A 21 -6.77 0.14 17.81
N GLY A 22 -7.16 -0.68 18.79
CA GLY A 22 -7.00 -0.41 20.21
C GLY A 22 -5.55 -0.38 20.69
N ARG A 23 -4.60 -0.91 19.90
CA ARG A 23 -3.18 -1.01 20.27
C ARG A 23 -2.27 -0.07 19.49
N ARG A 24 -2.82 0.79 18.63
CA ARG A 24 -2.05 1.66 17.73
C ARG A 24 -1.16 2.67 18.46
N ASP A 25 -1.52 3.02 19.68
CA ASP A 25 -0.82 4.00 20.52
C ASP A 25 0.18 3.31 21.49
N GLU A 26 0.22 1.97 21.51
CA GLU A 26 1.21 1.18 22.26
C GLU A 26 2.54 1.16 21.48
N ALA A 27 3.48 2.03 21.85
CA ALA A 27 4.75 2.19 21.15
C ALA A 27 5.52 0.87 20.98
N ASP A 28 5.58 0.03 22.02
CA ASP A 28 6.27 -1.25 21.99
C ASP A 28 5.61 -2.25 21.04
N PHE A 29 4.27 -2.24 20.97
CA PHE A 29 3.54 -3.07 20.02
C PHE A 29 3.85 -2.64 18.59
N VAL A 30 3.81 -1.34 18.30
CA VAL A 30 4.10 -0.80 16.97
C VAL A 30 5.55 -1.13 16.56
N ALA A 31 6.51 -0.92 17.46
CA ALA A 31 7.92 -1.25 17.21
C ALA A 31 8.11 -2.74 16.90
N ALA A 32 7.45 -3.62 17.66
CA ALA A 32 7.49 -5.05 17.42
C ALA A 32 6.91 -5.43 16.05
N GLN A 33 5.81 -4.81 15.60
CA GLN A 33 5.25 -5.06 14.27
C GLN A 33 6.18 -4.56 13.15
N LEU A 34 6.80 -3.39 13.31
CA LEU A 34 7.73 -2.83 12.34
C LEU A 34 9.01 -3.66 12.17
N ALA A 35 9.39 -4.44 13.19
CA ALA A 35 10.58 -5.29 13.18
C ALA A 35 10.33 -6.69 12.58
N ARG A 36 9.09 -7.04 12.23
CA ARG A 36 8.78 -8.36 11.67
C ARG A 36 9.31 -8.49 10.25
N GLU A 37 9.93 -9.63 9.94
CA GLU A 37 10.45 -9.93 8.60
C GLU A 37 9.36 -10.06 7.53
N ASP A 38 8.16 -10.48 7.95
CA ASP A 38 6.98 -10.64 7.09
C ASP A 38 6.08 -9.39 7.05
N ALA A 39 6.51 -8.28 7.66
CA ALA A 39 5.77 -7.03 7.57
C ALA A 39 5.71 -6.53 6.12
N LEU A 40 4.52 -6.10 5.70
CA LEU A 40 4.28 -5.54 4.38
C LEU A 40 4.07 -4.04 4.49
N PHE A 41 4.82 -3.27 3.71
CA PHE A 41 4.74 -1.81 3.68
C PHE A 41 4.05 -1.33 2.41
N VAL A 42 3.08 -0.43 2.55
CA VAL A 42 2.41 0.24 1.43
C VAL A 42 3.08 1.61 1.22
N PRO A 43 3.80 1.83 0.11
CA PRO A 43 4.39 3.12 -0.20
C PRO A 43 3.29 4.12 -0.63
N VAL A 44 3.25 5.27 0.02
CA VAL A 44 2.28 6.34 -0.24
C VAL A 44 3.01 7.67 -0.47
N TRP A 45 2.54 8.42 -1.46
CA TRP A 45 3.04 9.74 -1.80
C TRP A 45 1.91 10.68 -2.16
N ARG A 46 1.83 11.86 -1.52
CA ARG A 46 0.74 12.84 -1.74
C ARG A 46 -0.65 12.17 -1.78
N SER A 47 -0.88 11.27 -0.82
CA SER A 47 -2.11 10.49 -0.70
C SER A 47 -2.41 9.53 -1.86
N GLN A 48 -1.39 9.15 -2.65
CA GLN A 48 -1.49 8.17 -3.74
C GLN A 48 -0.61 6.96 -3.42
N SER A 49 -1.19 5.76 -3.52
CA SER A 49 -0.44 4.50 -3.38
C SER A 49 0.29 4.15 -4.68
N LEU A 50 1.46 3.50 -4.57
CA LEU A 50 2.12 2.91 -5.73
C LEU A 50 1.36 1.67 -6.19
N LEU A 51 1.03 1.64 -7.48
CA LEU A 51 0.41 0.51 -8.16
C LEU A 51 1.35 0.01 -9.27
N ARG A 52 1.24 -1.28 -9.59
CA ARG A 52 1.84 -1.91 -10.78
C ARG A 52 0.75 -2.62 -11.57
N ASP A 53 0.98 -2.86 -12.85
CA ASP A 53 0.12 -3.77 -13.60
C ASP A 53 0.49 -5.22 -13.23
N ASN A 54 -0.52 -6.05 -12.97
CA ASN A 54 -0.34 -7.49 -12.78
C ASN A 54 -0.24 -8.20 -14.14
N ALA A 55 -0.08 -9.53 -14.13
CA ALA A 55 0.04 -10.32 -15.36
C ALA A 55 -1.19 -10.23 -16.29
N ALA A 56 -2.36 -9.89 -15.75
CA ALA A 56 -3.60 -9.67 -16.51
C ALA A 56 -3.76 -8.21 -16.99
N GLY A 57 -2.80 -7.32 -16.68
CA GLY A 57 -2.88 -5.90 -17.02
C GLY A 57 -3.78 -5.08 -16.09
N GLU A 58 -4.13 -5.61 -14.92
CA GLU A 58 -4.95 -4.91 -13.93
C GLU A 58 -4.07 -4.27 -12.85
N PRO A 59 -4.47 -3.12 -12.28
CA PRO A 59 -3.70 -2.45 -11.25
C PRO A 59 -3.69 -3.26 -9.94
N GLU A 60 -2.50 -3.50 -9.41
CA GLU A 60 -2.23 -4.17 -8.14
C GLU A 60 -1.38 -3.28 -7.24
N ALA A 61 -1.69 -3.25 -5.94
CA ALA A 61 -0.89 -2.53 -4.95
C ALA A 61 0.51 -3.12 -4.84
N VAL A 62 1.53 -2.25 -4.87
CA VAL A 62 2.90 -2.68 -4.56
C VAL A 62 3.06 -2.77 -3.05
N LEU A 63 3.43 -3.95 -2.58
CA LEU A 63 3.78 -4.21 -1.17
C LEU A 63 5.29 -4.42 -1.07
N LEU A 64 5.92 -3.71 -0.16
CA LEU A 64 7.37 -3.78 0.04
C LEU A 64 7.70 -4.65 1.25
N THR A 65 8.77 -5.43 1.13
CA THR A 65 9.39 -6.12 2.27
C THR A 65 10.09 -5.12 3.19
N PRO A 66 10.39 -5.47 4.46
CA PRO A 66 11.08 -4.58 5.39
C PRO A 66 12.42 -4.08 4.83
N VAL A 67 13.22 -4.97 4.25
CA VAL A 67 14.53 -4.65 3.64
C VAL A 67 14.37 -3.62 2.51
N THR A 68 13.38 -3.81 1.64
CA THR A 68 13.13 -2.89 0.51
C THR A 68 12.61 -1.54 1.01
N ALA A 69 11.72 -1.56 2.00
CA ALA A 69 11.20 -0.36 2.64
C ALA A 69 12.32 0.43 3.32
N GLU A 70 13.24 -0.24 4.03
CA GLU A 70 14.41 0.37 4.67
C GLU A 70 15.38 0.98 3.66
N ALA A 71 15.68 0.29 2.57
CA ALA A 71 16.50 0.86 1.49
C ALA A 71 15.89 2.14 0.90
N LEU A 72 14.55 2.25 0.88
CA LEU A 72 13.83 3.46 0.47
C LEU A 72 13.73 4.53 1.56
N ARG A 73 14.03 4.21 2.84
CA ARG A 73 13.91 5.15 3.97
C ARG A 73 14.89 6.33 3.91
N MET A 74 15.80 6.41 2.92
CA MET A 74 16.78 7.49 2.80
C MET A 74 16.83 8.15 1.41
N THR A 75 15.78 8.89 1.07
CA THR A 75 15.87 10.09 0.18
C THR A 75 14.87 11.20 0.54
N ALA A 76 14.12 11.07 1.65
CA ALA A 76 13.16 12.06 2.10
C ALA A 76 13.77 13.02 3.15
N GLY A 77 14.57 13.98 2.68
CA GLY A 77 14.56 15.33 3.27
C GLY A 77 13.21 16.02 3.00
N PRO A 78 13.03 17.32 3.29
CA PRO A 78 11.76 18.00 3.04
C PRO A 78 11.46 18.06 1.51
N ALA A 79 10.75 17.02 1.02
CA ALA A 79 10.27 16.76 -0.34
C ALA A 79 11.34 16.62 -1.45
N PRO A 80 11.01 16.09 -2.65
CA PRO A 80 10.34 14.84 -2.95
C PRO A 80 11.29 13.88 -3.73
N ALA A 81 11.45 12.62 -3.28
CA ALA A 81 12.05 11.55 -4.10
C ALA A 81 11.18 11.20 -5.33
N VAL A 82 11.59 11.64 -6.53
CA VAL A 82 10.87 11.41 -7.78
C VAL A 82 10.74 9.92 -8.08
N MET A 83 9.55 9.36 -7.87
CA MET A 83 9.18 8.04 -8.38
C MET A 83 8.93 8.17 -9.89
N ARG A 84 9.95 7.88 -10.71
CA ARG A 84 9.80 7.88 -12.17
C ARG A 84 8.82 6.77 -12.56
N ARG A 85 7.77 7.12 -13.32
CA ARG A 85 6.96 6.14 -14.05
C ARG A 85 7.88 5.26 -14.89
N ALA A 86 7.83 3.95 -14.70
CA ALA A 86 8.29 3.02 -15.72
C ALA A 86 7.34 3.19 -16.91
N SER A 87 7.80 3.86 -17.96
CA SER A 87 7.06 3.97 -19.21
C SER A 87 7.13 2.60 -19.88
N ALA A 88 6.05 1.81 -19.79
CA ALA A 88 5.88 0.69 -20.69
C ALA A 88 5.78 1.24 -22.11
N VAL A 89 6.69 0.78 -22.95
CA VAL A 89 6.88 1.20 -24.33
C VAL A 89 5.57 1.08 -25.11
N THR A 90 5.06 2.22 -25.59
CA THR A 90 4.01 2.28 -26.62
C THR A 90 4.59 1.76 -27.93
N GLY A 91 4.13 0.60 -28.36
CA GLY A 91 4.59 -0.06 -29.58
C GLY A 91 3.48 -0.83 -30.30
N VAL A 92 2.33 -0.21 -30.53
CA VAL A 92 1.38 -0.67 -31.56
C VAL A 92 1.19 0.47 -32.54
N ARG A 93 1.99 0.48 -33.62
CA ARG A 93 1.62 1.22 -34.83
C ARG A 93 0.51 0.43 -35.52
N ARG A 94 -0.70 0.98 -35.52
CA ARG A 94 -1.69 0.67 -36.56
C ARG A 94 -1.40 1.59 -37.74
N THR A 95 -0.98 0.98 -38.85
CA THR A 95 -1.42 1.11 -40.25
C THR A 95 -0.34 0.51 -41.13
#